data_AF-A0A7S1ALZ4-F1
#
_entry.id   AF-A0A7S1ALZ4-F1
#
_cell.length_a   1.000
_cell.length_b   1.000
_cell.length_c   1.000
_cell.angle_alpha   90.00
_cell.angle_beta   90.00
_cell.angle_gamma   90.00
#
_symmetry.space_group_name_H-M   'P 1'
#
loop_
_entity.id
_entity.type
_entity.pdbx_description
1 polymer ?
#
loop_
_entity_poly.entity_id
_entity_poly.type
_entity_poly.pdbx_seq_one_letter_code
_entity_poly.pdbx_strand_id
1 'polypeptide(L)'
;FEQRRLKASVDLSSDIAEKLADYDLDAAEILLATTTDTPVAQELGRLCRNLRTYRGFLPHTLFAKDTIVSPNDSLAEKMRDKKTSWEHVDAAVSRMLDPDYTLGDFHDHMLAAFPELGLYRSDKTSSGLSGADEYERTLGALYSVYCLLRLGIDGKEIFSFGVTKHGLPEVMPVGEHAAKKLAFYHSMPWDRISDLMTGANVMCDLTVRPNHAVALLTLTAIHDIMKNTDILPVVQPEHSPFEGYAVGETINDHDLALAYVLEYFPTILPSYRDLTPGQRAPILFTQGKLGFNNGWMVQGEAPPGALFHKFKRAIVQGGASQADISFYFAHWFTDLAGAEPFGGKPWPGAEKFTVKFPPKVLAAFLDSFSYVDKLAIRSEVEVMEEYLVSRVASLWPSSPILPGDGELAAMRFALMAQGFELEIVSAFQRLPREDHQVLSDEMASSGCKEQFVRSPEKFRKSRAVGPALLIYYAPAFIQKATSQYCFEALRVLASICRAARKLFPVTEEGSASWVTIRIDELKVLTPHEIEAGMHWHLRRTSSVDAEVVRGPNQLKGLSVSLTLPTTDPLPCVKQSF
;
A
#
# COMPACT_ATOMS: atom_id res chain seq x y z
N PHE A 1 -47.15 8.10 -25.46
CA PHE A 1 -47.43 7.86 -24.04
C PHE A 1 -46.60 6.68 -23.52
N GLU A 2 -46.72 5.50 -24.13
CA GLU A 2 -45.96 4.30 -23.72
C GLU A 2 -44.44 4.48 -23.70
N GLN A 3 -43.84 5.12 -24.71
CA GLN A 3 -42.39 5.42 -24.70
C GLN A 3 -41.96 6.30 -23.52
N ARG A 4 -42.76 7.29 -23.12
CA ARG A 4 -42.46 8.12 -21.94
C ARG A 4 -42.57 7.32 -20.64
N ARG A 5 -43.56 6.44 -20.55
CA ARG A 5 -43.74 5.52 -19.41
C ARG A 5 -42.57 4.53 -19.31
N LEU A 6 -42.14 3.97 -20.44
CA LEU A 6 -41.01 3.05 -20.51
C LEU A 6 -39.71 3.75 -20.12
N LYS A 7 -39.46 4.95 -20.65
CA LYS A 7 -38.30 5.76 -20.27
C LYS A 7 -38.28 6.04 -18.76
N ALA A 8 -39.38 6.54 -18.19
CA ALA A 8 -39.46 6.80 -16.76
C ALA A 8 -39.24 5.53 -15.90
N SER A 9 -39.72 4.38 -16.37
CA SER A 9 -39.49 3.09 -15.70
C SER A 9 -38.02 2.64 -15.77
N VAL A 10 -37.34 2.90 -16.89
CA VAL A 10 -35.91 2.60 -17.06
C VAL A 10 -35.08 3.54 -16.19
N ASP A 11 -35.35 4.84 -16.23
CA ASP A 11 -34.67 5.84 -15.42
C ASP A 11 -34.78 5.49 -13.92
N LEU A 12 -36.00 5.21 -13.43
CA LEU A 12 -36.22 4.80 -12.03
C LEU A 12 -35.54 3.47 -11.66
N SER A 13 -35.53 2.49 -12.57
CA SER A 13 -34.82 1.22 -12.33
C SER A 13 -33.30 1.42 -12.27
N SER A 14 -32.78 2.34 -13.10
CA SER A 14 -31.38 2.76 -13.08
C SER A 14 -31.04 3.43 -11.75
N ASP A 15 -31.89 4.34 -11.26
CA ASP A 15 -31.70 5.02 -9.98
C ASP A 15 -31.69 4.02 -8.81
N ILE A 16 -32.63 3.05 -8.79
CA ILE A 16 -32.66 2.00 -7.77
C ILE A 16 -31.40 1.14 -7.84
N ALA A 17 -30.97 0.74 -9.04
CA ALA A 17 -29.77 -0.06 -9.23
C ALA A 17 -28.52 0.68 -8.74
N GLU A 18 -28.44 1.99 -8.97
CA GLU A 18 -27.35 2.84 -8.47
C GLU A 18 -27.35 2.87 -6.93
N LYS A 19 -28.51 3.08 -6.27
CA LYS A 19 -28.59 3.03 -4.80
C LYS A 19 -28.21 1.68 -4.21
N LEU A 20 -28.57 0.59 -4.88
CA LEU A 20 -28.18 -0.76 -4.48
C LEU A 20 -26.68 -1.01 -4.65
N ALA A 21 -26.08 -0.51 -5.74
CA ALA A 21 -24.64 -0.57 -5.96
C ALA A 21 -23.88 0.26 -4.92
N ASP A 22 -24.44 1.39 -4.49
CA ASP A 22 -23.92 2.24 -3.43
C ASP A 22 -24.26 1.74 -2.01
N TYR A 23 -24.85 0.55 -1.85
CA TYR A 23 -25.32 0.02 -0.55
C TYR A 23 -26.25 0.97 0.24
N ASP A 24 -26.86 1.96 -0.42
CA ASP A 24 -27.88 2.83 0.15
C ASP A 24 -29.23 2.12 0.11
N LEU A 25 -29.33 1.06 0.92
CA LEU A 25 -30.48 0.17 0.94
C LEU A 25 -31.76 0.89 1.39
N ASP A 26 -31.61 1.94 2.21
CA ASP A 26 -32.72 2.76 2.68
C ASP A 26 -33.27 3.63 1.52
N ALA A 27 -32.41 4.33 0.78
CA ALA A 27 -32.86 5.11 -0.39
C ALA A 27 -33.40 4.20 -1.52
N ALA A 28 -32.77 3.05 -1.76
CA ALA A 28 -33.26 2.07 -2.72
C ALA A 28 -34.68 1.60 -2.36
N GLU A 29 -34.95 1.33 -1.08
CA GLU A 29 -36.26 0.91 -0.60
C GLU A 29 -37.31 2.03 -0.72
N ILE A 30 -36.93 3.29 -0.45
CA ILE A 30 -37.79 4.46 -0.68
C ILE A 30 -38.17 4.56 -2.16
N LEU A 31 -37.20 4.46 -3.08
CA LEU A 31 -37.46 4.50 -4.53
C LEU A 31 -38.34 3.33 -4.99
N LEU A 32 -38.05 2.11 -4.51
CA LEU A 32 -38.85 0.91 -4.76
C LEU A 32 -40.31 1.10 -4.32
N ALA A 33 -40.55 1.76 -3.19
CA ALA A 33 -41.89 2.04 -2.69
C ALA A 33 -42.69 3.03 -3.58
N THR A 34 -42.01 3.86 -4.37
CA THR A 34 -42.64 4.79 -5.32
C THR A 34 -42.93 4.18 -6.70
N THR A 35 -42.43 2.97 -6.96
CA THR A 35 -42.50 2.33 -8.27
C THR A 35 -43.79 1.52 -8.43
N THR A 36 -44.40 1.51 -9.63
CA THR A 36 -45.48 0.55 -9.93
C THR A 36 -44.96 -0.89 -9.96
N ASP A 37 -45.82 -1.87 -9.65
CA ASP A 37 -45.48 -3.29 -9.59
C ASP A 37 -45.00 -3.85 -10.94
N THR A 38 -43.72 -3.62 -11.26
CA THR A 38 -43.05 -4.10 -12.47
C THR A 38 -42.14 -5.27 -12.12
N PRO A 39 -41.93 -6.23 -13.04
CA PRO A 39 -41.00 -7.34 -12.80
C PRO A 39 -39.59 -6.88 -12.40
N VAL A 40 -39.09 -5.78 -12.98
CA VAL A 40 -37.76 -5.23 -12.64
C VAL A 40 -37.74 -4.69 -11.21
N ALA A 41 -38.76 -3.93 -10.78
CA ALA A 41 -38.84 -3.45 -9.40
C ALA A 41 -38.98 -4.59 -8.39
N GLN A 42 -39.68 -5.67 -8.72
CA GLN A 42 -39.76 -6.87 -7.88
C GLN A 42 -38.38 -7.53 -7.68
N GLU A 43 -37.61 -7.68 -8.77
CA GLU A 43 -36.27 -8.26 -8.74
C GLU A 43 -35.27 -7.37 -7.96
N LEU A 44 -35.29 -6.05 -8.20
CA LEU A 44 -34.48 -5.09 -7.44
C LEU A 44 -34.90 -5.04 -5.96
N GLY A 45 -36.18 -5.16 -5.66
CA GLY A 45 -36.68 -5.28 -4.30
C GLY A 45 -36.24 -6.58 -3.62
N ARG A 46 -36.17 -7.69 -4.36
CA ARG A 46 -35.58 -8.95 -3.86
C ARG A 46 -34.09 -8.78 -3.58
N LEU A 47 -33.35 -8.13 -4.47
CA LEU A 47 -31.93 -7.83 -4.28
C LEU A 47 -31.70 -6.96 -3.04
N CYS A 48 -32.48 -5.89 -2.87
CA CYS A 48 -32.44 -5.02 -1.69
C CYS A 48 -32.62 -5.81 -0.39
N ARG A 49 -33.66 -6.66 -0.31
CA ARG A 49 -33.91 -7.52 0.85
C ARG A 49 -32.78 -8.53 1.10
N ASN A 50 -32.22 -9.10 0.04
CA ASN A 50 -31.08 -10.00 0.14
C ASN A 50 -29.86 -9.28 0.71
N LEU A 51 -29.50 -8.11 0.16
CA LEU A 51 -28.39 -7.29 0.65
C LEU A 51 -28.56 -6.91 2.13
N ARG A 52 -29.78 -6.59 2.56
CA ARG A 52 -30.09 -6.37 3.99
C ARG A 52 -29.89 -7.64 4.83
N THR A 53 -30.22 -8.81 4.30
CA THR A 53 -29.99 -10.09 4.99
C THR A 53 -28.49 -10.39 5.12
N TYR A 54 -27.69 -9.94 4.16
CA TYR A 54 -26.23 -10.00 4.21
C TYR A 54 -25.58 -8.88 5.04
N ARG A 55 -26.36 -8.00 5.68
CA ARG A 55 -25.84 -6.90 6.53
C ARG A 55 -24.88 -7.38 7.61
N GLY A 56 -25.04 -8.61 8.13
CA GLY A 56 -24.12 -9.18 9.12
C GLY A 56 -22.73 -9.53 8.55
N PHE A 57 -22.57 -9.53 7.23
CA PHE A 57 -21.29 -9.73 6.53
C PHE A 57 -20.73 -8.43 5.95
N LEU A 58 -21.52 -7.35 5.97
CA LEU A 58 -21.08 -6.01 5.62
C LEU A 58 -20.55 -5.31 6.88
N PRO A 59 -19.55 -4.42 6.77
CA PRO A 59 -19.07 -3.66 7.92
C PRO A 59 -20.23 -2.97 8.64
N HIS A 60 -20.36 -3.18 9.95
CA HIS A 60 -21.47 -2.64 10.76
C HIS A 60 -21.60 -1.12 10.63
N THR A 61 -20.48 -0.43 10.35
CA THR A 61 -20.36 1.00 10.03
C THR A 61 -21.23 1.53 8.92
N LEU A 62 -21.43 0.75 7.86
CA LEU A 62 -22.20 1.21 6.71
C LEU A 62 -23.63 1.57 7.14
N PHE A 63 -24.06 1.04 8.29
CA PHE A 63 -25.41 1.20 8.82
C PHE A 63 -25.43 1.57 10.32
N ALA A 64 -24.31 2.01 10.89
CA ALA A 64 -24.23 2.32 12.32
C ALA A 64 -25.03 3.60 12.63
N LYS A 65 -25.79 3.56 13.74
CA LYS A 65 -26.46 4.73 14.31
C LYS A 65 -25.54 5.39 15.35
N ASP A 66 -25.80 6.67 15.64
CA ASP A 66 -25.01 7.49 16.55
C ASP A 66 -24.59 6.76 17.84
N THR A 67 -23.28 6.57 18.01
CA THR A 67 -22.70 6.14 19.28
C THR A 67 -22.52 7.37 20.18
N ILE A 68 -22.93 7.25 21.44
CA ILE A 68 -22.89 8.35 22.43
C ILE A 68 -21.50 8.48 23.06
N VAL A 69 -20.71 7.40 23.06
CA VAL A 69 -19.41 7.32 23.72
C VAL A 69 -18.31 7.70 22.73
N SER A 70 -17.47 8.66 23.10
CA SER A 70 -16.31 9.06 22.30
C SER A 70 -15.14 8.08 22.50
N PRO A 71 -14.39 7.70 21.44
CA PRO A 71 -13.16 6.91 21.59
C PRO A 71 -12.00 7.73 22.18
N ASN A 72 -12.12 9.06 22.16
CA ASN A 72 -11.13 10.02 22.69
C ASN A 72 -11.81 11.39 22.92
N ASP A 73 -11.75 11.92 24.13
CA ASP A 73 -12.44 13.18 24.48
C ASP A 73 -11.87 14.40 23.72
N SER A 74 -10.56 14.44 23.48
CA SER A 74 -9.87 15.51 22.73
C SER A 74 -10.30 15.54 21.27
N LEU A 75 -10.46 14.37 20.63
CA LEU A 75 -11.00 14.26 19.27
C LEU A 75 -12.44 14.79 19.22
N ALA A 76 -13.29 14.33 20.15
CA ALA A 76 -14.69 14.76 20.21
C ALA A 76 -14.82 16.27 20.48
N GLU A 77 -13.98 16.83 21.34
CA GLU A 77 -13.95 18.26 21.60
C GLU A 77 -13.54 19.05 20.36
N LYS A 78 -12.46 18.65 19.67
CA LYS A 78 -11.96 19.34 18.47
C LYS A 78 -12.93 19.29 17.29
N MET A 79 -13.69 18.20 17.16
CA MET A 79 -14.69 18.00 16.10
C MET A 79 -16.11 18.42 16.50
N ARG A 80 -16.32 18.88 17.74
CA ARG A 80 -17.62 19.37 18.21
C ARG A 80 -18.12 20.49 17.31
N ASP A 81 -19.38 20.35 16.87
CA ASP A 81 -20.09 21.31 16.02
C ASP A 81 -19.45 21.59 14.64
N LYS A 82 -18.40 20.83 14.27
CA LYS A 82 -17.79 20.91 12.95
C LYS A 82 -18.66 20.24 11.91
N LYS A 83 -18.65 20.80 10.71
CA LYS A 83 -19.40 20.31 9.54
C LYS A 83 -18.52 20.40 8.32
N THR A 84 -18.65 19.40 7.46
CA THR A 84 -18.06 19.41 6.12
C THR A 84 -18.81 20.38 5.25
N SER A 85 -18.10 21.22 4.51
CA SER A 85 -18.75 22.07 3.51
C SER A 85 -18.87 21.33 2.18
N TRP A 86 -19.95 20.56 2.04
CA TRP A 86 -20.24 19.79 0.82
C TRP A 86 -20.37 20.66 -0.42
N GLU A 87 -20.83 21.91 -0.27
CA GLU A 87 -20.85 22.90 -1.36
C GLU A 87 -19.45 23.11 -1.97
N HIS A 88 -18.40 23.22 -1.14
CA HIS A 88 -17.04 23.41 -1.62
C HIS A 88 -16.45 22.12 -2.21
N VAL A 89 -16.82 20.95 -1.66
CA VAL A 89 -16.43 19.65 -2.23
C VAL A 89 -17.04 19.48 -3.63
N ASP A 90 -18.35 19.73 -3.77
CA ASP A 90 -19.08 19.61 -5.03
C ASP A 90 -18.59 20.63 -6.06
N ALA A 91 -18.30 21.87 -5.62
CA ALA A 91 -17.68 22.89 -6.46
C ALA A 91 -16.29 22.45 -6.96
N ALA A 92 -15.47 21.86 -6.08
CA ALA A 92 -14.15 21.39 -6.46
C ALA A 92 -14.20 20.24 -7.47
N VAL A 93 -15.09 19.26 -7.25
CA VAL A 93 -15.26 18.10 -8.14
C VAL A 93 -15.83 18.52 -9.50
N SER A 94 -16.85 19.38 -9.52
CA SER A 94 -17.51 19.82 -10.76
C SER A 94 -16.61 20.71 -11.63
N ARG A 95 -15.71 21.49 -11.01
CA ARG A 95 -14.74 22.35 -11.72
C ARG A 95 -13.40 21.67 -11.98
N MET A 96 -13.22 20.41 -11.60
CA MET A 96 -11.90 19.75 -11.66
C MET A 96 -11.23 19.80 -13.04
N LEU A 97 -12.00 19.81 -14.13
CA LEU A 97 -11.50 19.87 -15.51
C LEU A 97 -11.72 21.23 -16.19
N ASP A 98 -12.14 22.24 -15.44
CA ASP A 98 -12.24 23.63 -15.89
C ASP A 98 -10.80 24.21 -16.04
N PRO A 99 -10.40 24.68 -17.23
CA PRO A 99 -9.07 25.27 -17.44
C PRO A 99 -8.79 26.49 -16.55
N ASP A 100 -9.83 27.22 -16.14
CA ASP A 100 -9.71 28.40 -15.28
C ASP A 100 -9.72 28.05 -13.78
N TYR A 101 -9.93 26.77 -13.43
CA TYR A 101 -9.89 26.30 -12.05
C TYR A 101 -8.46 25.94 -11.63
N THR A 102 -7.85 26.84 -10.87
CA THR A 102 -6.43 26.76 -10.49
C THR A 102 -6.21 25.88 -9.25
N LEU A 103 -4.95 25.55 -8.95
CA LEU A 103 -4.62 24.88 -7.69
C LEU A 103 -4.92 25.78 -6.47
N GLY A 104 -4.88 27.11 -6.65
CA GLY A 104 -5.25 28.07 -5.60
C GLY A 104 -6.73 27.97 -5.24
N ASP A 105 -7.61 27.92 -6.24
CA ASP A 105 -9.05 27.73 -6.01
C ASP A 105 -9.33 26.39 -5.33
N PHE A 106 -8.64 25.33 -5.78
CA PHE A 106 -8.73 24.00 -5.16
C PHE A 106 -8.26 24.01 -3.71
N HIS A 107 -7.14 24.66 -3.41
CA HIS A 107 -6.65 24.82 -2.04
C HIS A 107 -7.71 25.46 -1.13
N ASP A 108 -8.27 26.59 -1.54
CA ASP A 108 -9.28 27.32 -0.76
C ASP A 108 -10.52 26.46 -0.53
N HIS A 109 -10.98 25.72 -1.55
CA HIS A 109 -12.08 24.77 -1.42
C HIS A 109 -11.76 23.65 -0.41
N MET A 110 -10.57 23.05 -0.44
CA MET A 110 -10.21 21.98 0.50
C MET A 110 -10.16 22.47 1.95
N LEU A 111 -9.62 23.67 2.18
CA LEU A 111 -9.57 24.28 3.52
C LEU A 111 -10.96 24.61 4.06
N ALA A 112 -11.87 25.07 3.20
CA ALA A 112 -13.26 25.35 3.58
C ALA A 112 -14.08 24.07 3.76
N ALA A 113 -13.79 23.02 2.97
CA ALA A 113 -14.51 21.76 2.95
C ALA A 113 -14.26 20.91 4.20
N PHE A 114 -12.99 20.68 4.57
CA PHE A 114 -12.61 19.62 5.49
C PHE A 114 -12.11 20.16 6.85
N PRO A 115 -12.97 20.19 7.89
CA PRO A 115 -12.55 20.65 9.21
C PRO A 115 -11.46 19.77 9.85
N GLU A 116 -11.35 18.51 9.45
CA GLU A 116 -10.34 17.55 9.92
C GLU A 116 -8.91 17.98 9.61
N LEU A 117 -8.70 18.81 8.57
CA LEU A 117 -7.38 19.38 8.28
C LEU A 117 -6.82 20.21 9.44
N GLY A 118 -7.68 20.71 10.34
CA GLY A 118 -7.25 21.37 11.57
C GLY A 118 -6.60 20.44 12.60
N LEU A 119 -6.82 19.11 12.52
CA LEU A 119 -6.30 18.13 13.46
C LEU A 119 -4.79 17.88 13.33
N TYR A 120 -4.20 18.19 12.17
CA TYR A 120 -2.76 18.05 11.92
C TYR A 120 -1.91 19.06 12.70
N ARG A 121 -2.48 20.19 13.16
CA ARG A 121 -1.73 21.29 13.81
C ARG A 121 -1.35 21.00 15.27
N SER A 122 -0.98 19.76 15.57
CA SER A 122 -0.55 19.32 16.90
C SER A 122 0.97 19.38 17.06
N ASP A 123 1.42 19.66 18.27
CA ASP A 123 2.84 19.64 18.62
C ASP A 123 3.35 18.19 18.86
N LYS A 124 2.45 17.20 18.96
CA LYS A 124 2.82 15.80 19.20
C LYS A 124 2.37 14.91 18.05
N THR A 125 3.34 14.38 17.32
CA THR A 125 3.11 13.43 16.23
C THR A 125 3.92 12.15 16.44
N SER A 126 3.41 11.03 15.94
CA SER A 126 4.12 9.74 15.96
C SER A 126 5.12 9.57 14.81
N SER A 127 5.07 10.42 13.78
CA SER A 127 5.96 10.35 12.61
C SER A 127 7.35 10.93 12.85
N GLY A 128 7.54 11.69 13.92
CA GLY A 128 8.76 12.45 14.19
C GLY A 128 8.86 13.77 13.42
N LEU A 129 7.83 14.16 12.66
CA LEU A 129 7.73 15.46 11.99
C LEU A 129 6.88 16.44 12.81
N SER A 130 6.97 17.74 12.52
CA SER A 130 6.05 18.69 13.15
C SER A 130 4.62 18.51 12.62
N GLY A 131 3.62 18.93 13.39
CA GLY A 131 2.23 18.97 12.90
C GLY A 131 2.05 19.86 11.66
N ALA A 132 2.86 20.92 11.54
CA ALA A 132 2.88 21.76 10.35
C ALA A 132 3.39 20.99 9.11
N ASP A 133 4.41 20.15 9.27
CA ASP A 133 4.93 19.33 8.18
C ASP A 133 3.90 18.26 7.77
N GLU A 134 3.24 17.58 8.72
CA GLU A 134 2.18 16.62 8.39
C GLU A 134 1.00 17.32 7.68
N TYR A 135 0.63 18.52 8.13
CA TYR A 135 -0.40 19.32 7.45
C TYR A 135 -0.02 19.65 6.00
N GLU A 136 1.22 20.10 5.75
CA GLU A 136 1.69 20.36 4.39
C GLU A 136 1.75 19.08 3.54
N ARG A 137 2.14 17.94 4.13
CA ARG A 137 2.15 16.66 3.43
C ARG A 137 0.76 16.23 2.99
N THR A 138 -0.24 16.36 3.88
CA THR A 138 -1.64 16.07 3.56
C THR A 138 -2.17 17.00 2.46
N LEU A 139 -1.82 18.30 2.50
CA LEU A 139 -2.15 19.21 1.40
C LEU A 139 -1.46 18.79 0.09
N GLY A 140 -0.20 18.39 0.13
CA GLY A 140 0.52 17.85 -1.03
C GLY A 140 -0.16 16.61 -1.62
N ALA A 141 -0.73 15.75 -0.78
CA ALA A 141 -1.50 14.60 -1.23
C ALA A 141 -2.82 15.01 -1.90
N LEU A 142 -3.55 15.99 -1.34
CA LEU A 142 -4.75 16.56 -1.95
C LEU A 142 -4.44 17.23 -3.31
N TYR A 143 -3.34 17.99 -3.40
CA TYR A 143 -2.89 18.59 -4.66
C TYR A 143 -2.51 17.52 -5.70
N SER A 144 -1.97 16.39 -5.24
CA SER A 144 -1.71 15.25 -6.11
C SER A 144 -3.01 14.68 -6.66
N VAL A 145 -4.07 14.54 -5.85
CA VAL A 145 -5.41 14.15 -6.36
C VAL A 145 -5.90 15.12 -7.45
N TYR A 146 -5.79 16.43 -7.22
CA TYR A 146 -6.14 17.46 -8.21
C TYR A 146 -5.36 17.27 -9.53
N CYS A 147 -4.05 17.07 -9.45
CA CYS A 147 -3.22 16.86 -10.64
C CYS A 147 -3.59 15.58 -11.41
N LEU A 148 -3.82 14.48 -10.69
CA LEU A 148 -4.09 13.19 -11.32
C LEU A 148 -5.47 13.14 -11.98
N LEU A 149 -6.45 13.89 -11.47
CA LEU A 149 -7.74 14.06 -12.15
C LEU A 149 -7.65 15.00 -13.37
N ARG A 150 -6.53 15.73 -13.53
CA ARG A 150 -6.28 16.72 -14.60
C ARG A 150 -5.21 16.28 -15.60
N LEU A 151 -4.84 15.00 -15.66
CA LEU A 151 -3.79 14.50 -16.56
C LEU A 151 -4.05 14.78 -18.05
N GLY A 152 -5.31 14.96 -18.46
CA GLY A 152 -5.69 15.30 -19.84
C GLY A 152 -5.48 16.76 -20.21
N ILE A 153 -5.17 17.63 -19.25
CA ILE A 153 -4.92 19.06 -19.44
C ILE A 153 -3.54 19.44 -18.89
N ASP A 154 -3.47 20.12 -17.74
CA ASP A 154 -2.24 20.65 -17.13
C ASP A 154 -1.73 19.83 -15.93
N GLY A 155 -2.41 18.74 -15.58
CA GLY A 155 -2.10 17.98 -14.37
C GLY A 155 -0.70 17.38 -14.35
N LYS A 156 -0.13 17.03 -15.51
CA LYS A 156 1.22 16.47 -15.63
C LYS A 156 2.29 17.51 -15.28
N GLU A 157 2.11 18.72 -15.77
CA GLU A 157 2.97 19.88 -15.56
C GLU A 157 2.92 20.30 -14.09
N ILE A 158 1.72 20.46 -13.52
CA ILE A 158 1.55 20.83 -12.12
C ILE A 158 2.18 19.78 -11.20
N PHE A 159 1.92 18.49 -11.46
CA PHE A 159 2.51 17.39 -10.68
C PHE A 159 4.04 17.38 -10.74
N SER A 160 4.60 17.66 -11.92
CA SER A 160 6.04 17.54 -12.17
C SER A 160 6.84 18.78 -11.75
N PHE A 161 6.29 19.97 -12.01
CA PHE A 161 6.99 21.25 -11.96
C PHE A 161 6.49 22.16 -10.84
N GLY A 162 5.25 21.94 -10.38
CA GLY A 162 4.59 22.76 -9.37
C GLY A 162 3.79 23.91 -9.96
N VAL A 163 3.50 24.89 -9.11
CA VAL A 163 2.74 26.09 -9.47
C VAL A 163 3.49 27.38 -9.17
N THR A 164 3.14 28.42 -9.92
CA THR A 164 3.51 29.80 -9.62
C THR A 164 2.88 30.27 -8.30
N LYS A 165 3.27 31.45 -7.82
CA LYS A 165 2.64 32.12 -6.66
C LYS A 165 1.13 32.40 -6.80
N HIS A 166 0.59 32.30 -8.02
CA HIS A 166 -0.83 32.49 -8.32
C HIS A 166 -1.59 31.17 -8.47
N GLY A 167 -0.96 30.03 -8.18
CA GLY A 167 -1.59 28.71 -8.35
C GLY A 167 -1.70 28.24 -9.80
N LEU A 168 -1.07 28.96 -10.75
CA LEU A 168 -1.02 28.58 -12.16
C LEU A 168 0.11 27.57 -12.42
N PRO A 169 -0.05 26.64 -13.38
CA PRO A 169 0.98 25.65 -13.73
C PRO A 169 2.30 26.31 -14.11
N GLU A 170 3.41 25.78 -13.58
CA GLU A 170 4.73 26.07 -14.15
C GLU A 170 4.90 25.26 -15.44
N VAL A 171 5.18 25.91 -16.57
CA VAL A 171 5.34 25.23 -17.87
C VAL A 171 6.72 24.59 -18.02
N MET A 172 7.70 25.09 -17.28
CA MET A 172 9.07 24.58 -17.28
C MET A 172 9.59 24.53 -15.85
N PRO A 173 10.31 23.46 -15.46
CA PRO A 173 10.85 23.38 -14.12
C PRO A 173 12.02 24.37 -13.95
N VAL A 174 12.09 24.98 -12.78
CA VAL A 174 13.14 25.95 -12.41
C VAL A 174 13.96 25.45 -11.22
N GLY A 175 15.14 26.03 -11.02
CA GLY A 175 16.01 25.74 -9.88
C GLY A 175 16.92 24.52 -10.05
N GLU A 176 17.56 24.10 -8.96
CA GLU A 176 18.61 23.08 -8.95
C GLU A 176 18.16 21.71 -9.48
N HIS A 177 16.86 21.40 -9.34
CA HIS A 177 16.31 20.10 -9.73
C HIS A 177 15.59 20.12 -11.09
N ALA A 178 15.72 21.20 -11.88
CA ALA A 178 15.00 21.37 -13.13
C ALA A 178 15.19 20.20 -14.11
N ALA A 179 16.43 19.75 -14.31
CA ALA A 179 16.74 18.64 -15.19
C ALA A 179 16.11 17.31 -14.73
N LYS A 180 16.07 17.05 -13.41
CA LYS A 180 15.44 15.84 -12.85
C LYS A 180 13.93 15.86 -13.04
N LYS A 181 13.28 16.98 -12.75
CA LYS A 181 11.83 17.17 -12.93
C LYS A 181 11.44 17.02 -14.40
N LEU A 182 12.21 17.59 -15.33
CA LEU A 182 11.98 17.44 -16.77
C LEU A 182 12.16 15.98 -17.24
N ALA A 183 13.20 15.31 -16.77
CA ALA A 183 13.42 13.89 -17.07
C ALA A 183 12.27 13.02 -16.54
N PHE A 184 11.77 13.31 -15.33
CA PHE A 184 10.60 12.64 -14.77
C PHE A 184 9.37 12.84 -15.67
N TYR A 185 9.04 14.09 -16.01
CA TYR A 185 7.88 14.42 -16.86
C TYR A 185 7.87 13.63 -18.18
N HIS A 186 9.02 13.50 -18.84
CA HIS A 186 9.11 12.77 -20.12
C HIS A 186 9.16 11.25 -19.98
N SER A 187 9.70 10.72 -18.88
CA SER A 187 9.87 9.26 -18.70
C SER A 187 8.70 8.60 -17.97
N MET A 188 7.86 9.38 -17.30
CA MET A 188 6.75 8.87 -16.51
C MET A 188 5.68 8.25 -17.42
N PRO A 189 5.23 7.00 -17.15
CA PRO A 189 4.18 6.36 -17.94
C PRO A 189 2.79 6.90 -17.54
N TRP A 190 2.51 8.15 -17.93
CA TRP A 190 1.28 8.86 -17.55
C TRP A 190 0.00 8.11 -17.89
N ASP A 191 -0.03 7.37 -18.99
CA ASP A 191 -1.20 6.60 -19.40
C ASP A 191 -1.57 5.54 -18.36
N ARG A 192 -0.57 4.90 -17.73
CA ARG A 192 -0.82 3.94 -16.64
C ARG A 192 -1.37 4.59 -15.38
N ILE A 193 -0.99 5.83 -15.11
CA ILE A 193 -1.57 6.60 -14.00
C ILE A 193 -3.01 6.96 -14.35
N SER A 194 -3.29 7.35 -15.59
CA SER A 194 -4.66 7.57 -16.07
C SER A 194 -5.50 6.30 -15.98
N ASP A 195 -4.94 5.14 -16.34
CA ASP A 195 -5.58 3.83 -16.21
C ASP A 195 -5.87 3.50 -14.75
N LEU A 196 -4.95 3.82 -13.83
CA LEU A 196 -5.16 3.67 -12.39
C LEU A 196 -6.33 4.52 -11.90
N MET A 197 -6.37 5.81 -12.27
CA MET A 197 -7.47 6.70 -11.86
C MET A 197 -8.81 6.26 -12.48
N THR A 198 -8.78 5.71 -13.69
CA THR A 198 -9.97 5.14 -14.33
C THR A 198 -10.40 3.84 -13.66
N GLY A 199 -9.45 2.97 -13.34
CA GLY A 199 -9.67 1.72 -12.60
C GLY A 199 -10.24 1.98 -11.22
N ALA A 200 -9.76 3.02 -10.52
CA ALA A 200 -10.29 3.48 -9.23
C ALA A 200 -11.68 4.13 -9.33
N ASN A 201 -12.24 4.20 -10.54
CA ASN A 201 -13.54 4.80 -10.83
C ASN A 201 -13.68 6.25 -10.34
N VAL A 202 -12.57 6.99 -10.22
CA VAL A 202 -12.58 8.42 -9.87
C VAL A 202 -12.70 9.31 -11.11
N MET A 203 -12.40 8.76 -12.28
CA MET A 203 -12.63 9.41 -13.58
C MET A 203 -12.91 8.37 -14.68
N CYS A 204 -13.46 8.81 -15.81
CA CYS A 204 -13.69 7.99 -17.00
C CYS A 204 -13.79 8.93 -18.21
N ASP A 205 -12.99 8.71 -19.27
CA ASP A 205 -13.02 9.49 -20.51
C ASP A 205 -13.04 11.03 -20.29
N LEU A 206 -12.12 11.54 -19.47
CA LEU A 206 -12.07 12.97 -19.09
C LEU A 206 -13.35 13.48 -18.42
N THR A 207 -14.05 12.61 -17.69
CA THR A 207 -15.16 12.99 -16.82
C THR A 207 -14.84 12.51 -15.41
N VAL A 208 -14.87 13.42 -14.43
CA VAL A 208 -14.71 13.05 -13.02
C VAL A 208 -15.95 12.32 -12.54
N ARG A 209 -15.76 11.22 -11.80
CA ARG A 209 -16.82 10.44 -11.17
C ARG A 209 -17.01 10.95 -9.74
N PRO A 210 -18.08 11.70 -9.43
CA PRO A 210 -18.17 12.43 -8.18
C PRO A 210 -18.05 11.55 -6.94
N ASN A 211 -18.75 10.41 -6.90
CA ASN A 211 -18.77 9.55 -5.71
C ASN A 211 -17.36 9.12 -5.26
N HIS A 212 -16.56 8.56 -6.18
CA HIS A 212 -15.23 8.08 -5.81
C HIS A 212 -14.22 9.23 -5.69
N ALA A 213 -14.36 10.32 -6.46
CA ALA A 213 -13.51 11.50 -6.29
C ALA A 213 -13.71 12.12 -4.90
N VAL A 214 -14.96 12.24 -4.44
CA VAL A 214 -15.32 12.69 -3.10
C VAL A 214 -14.75 11.77 -2.03
N ALA A 215 -14.87 10.45 -2.22
CA ALA A 215 -14.31 9.47 -1.30
C ALA A 215 -12.78 9.59 -1.20
N LEU A 216 -12.09 9.78 -2.34
CA LEU A 216 -10.63 9.92 -2.38
C LEU A 216 -10.17 11.22 -1.70
N LEU A 217 -10.85 12.33 -1.95
CA LEU A 217 -10.57 13.61 -1.27
C LEU A 217 -10.80 13.50 0.24
N THR A 218 -11.93 12.89 0.64
CA THR A 218 -12.27 12.70 2.06
C THR A 218 -11.24 11.82 2.76
N LEU A 219 -10.90 10.66 2.19
CA LEU A 219 -9.87 9.78 2.73
C LEU A 219 -8.54 10.52 2.84
N THR A 220 -8.12 11.23 1.79
CA THR A 220 -6.84 11.96 1.80
C THR A 220 -6.81 13.01 2.91
N ALA A 221 -7.92 13.70 3.18
CA ALA A 221 -8.01 14.71 4.23
C ALA A 221 -7.99 14.13 5.66
N ILE A 222 -8.36 12.86 5.85
CA ILE A 222 -8.45 12.23 7.18
C ILE A 222 -7.39 11.16 7.44
N HIS A 223 -6.75 10.61 6.41
CA HIS A 223 -5.88 9.43 6.45
C HIS A 223 -4.88 9.49 7.61
N ASP A 224 -4.16 10.60 7.67
CA ASP A 224 -3.02 10.74 8.56
C ASP A 224 -3.32 11.49 9.88
N ILE A 225 -4.59 11.85 10.15
CA ILE A 225 -4.91 12.63 11.36
C ILE A 225 -4.49 11.90 12.64
N MET A 226 -4.51 10.57 12.63
CA MET A 226 -4.15 9.73 13.77
C MET A 226 -2.64 9.68 14.06
N LYS A 227 -1.80 10.32 13.24
CA LYS A 227 -0.43 10.61 13.66
C LYS A 227 -0.38 11.59 14.82
N ASN A 228 -1.42 12.41 15.00
CA ASN A 228 -1.58 13.25 16.18
C ASN A 228 -1.89 12.39 17.41
N THR A 229 -0.89 12.21 18.28
CA THR A 229 -0.99 11.28 19.40
C THR A 229 -2.01 11.71 20.46
N ASP A 230 -2.41 12.99 20.47
CA ASP A 230 -3.39 13.51 21.45
C ASP A 230 -4.84 13.09 21.13
N ILE A 231 -5.11 12.56 19.92
CA ILE A 231 -6.46 12.15 19.49
C ILE A 231 -6.60 10.64 19.25
N LEU A 232 -5.58 9.85 19.61
CA LEU A 232 -5.60 8.40 19.43
C LEU A 232 -6.75 7.76 20.23
N PRO A 233 -7.48 6.79 19.63
CA PRO A 233 -8.60 6.15 20.27
C PRO A 233 -8.15 5.12 21.32
N VAL A 234 -9.01 4.88 22.30
CA VAL A 234 -8.89 3.80 23.28
C VAL A 234 -9.91 2.71 22.97
N VAL A 235 -9.48 1.44 23.02
CA VAL A 235 -10.35 0.29 22.76
C VAL A 235 -11.44 0.18 23.83
N GLN A 236 -12.70 0.29 23.42
CA GLN A 236 -13.86 0.12 24.29
C GLN A 236 -14.16 -1.37 24.59
N PRO A 237 -14.79 -1.68 25.73
CA PRO A 237 -15.12 -3.05 26.15
C PRO A 237 -15.81 -3.90 25.09
N GLU A 238 -16.76 -3.31 24.35
CA GLU A 238 -17.58 -3.95 23.33
C GLU A 238 -16.83 -4.28 22.03
N HIS A 239 -15.65 -3.69 21.79
CA HIS A 239 -14.86 -3.87 20.57
C HIS A 239 -13.58 -4.69 20.81
N SER A 240 -13.37 -5.20 22.02
CA SER A 240 -12.14 -5.93 22.38
C SER A 240 -12.22 -7.43 22.07
N PRO A 241 -11.11 -8.05 21.63
CA PRO A 241 -9.88 -7.39 21.22
C PRO A 241 -10.04 -6.75 19.83
N PHE A 242 -9.39 -5.61 19.59
CA PHE A 242 -9.33 -4.99 18.28
C PHE A 242 -7.93 -5.11 17.70
N GLU A 243 -7.73 -5.95 16.69
CA GLU A 243 -6.46 -6.09 15.96
C GLU A 243 -5.21 -6.37 16.83
N GLY A 244 -5.43 -6.98 17.99
CA GLY A 244 -4.40 -7.31 18.99
C GLY A 244 -4.37 -6.39 20.21
N TYR A 245 -5.12 -5.28 20.19
CA TYR A 245 -5.27 -4.37 21.32
C TYR A 245 -6.42 -4.81 22.24
N ALA A 246 -6.16 -4.80 23.54
CA ALA A 246 -7.13 -5.14 24.59
C ALA A 246 -7.94 -3.92 25.05
N VAL A 247 -9.04 -4.15 25.78
CA VAL A 247 -9.84 -3.09 26.43
C VAL A 247 -8.95 -2.10 27.19
N GLY A 248 -9.17 -0.81 26.96
CA GLY A 248 -8.44 0.26 27.64
C GLY A 248 -7.06 0.58 27.07
N GLU A 249 -6.57 -0.18 26.08
CA GLU A 249 -5.33 0.14 25.38
C GLU A 249 -5.55 1.23 24.33
N THR A 250 -4.60 2.16 24.25
CA THR A 250 -4.53 3.15 23.16
C THR A 250 -3.97 2.48 21.91
N ILE A 251 -4.68 2.66 20.79
CA ILE A 251 -4.20 2.18 19.49
C ILE A 251 -3.15 3.18 18.98
N ASN A 252 -1.87 2.81 19.05
CA ASN A 252 -0.76 3.70 18.70
C ASN A 252 -0.33 3.62 17.23
N ASP A 253 -0.83 2.63 16.51
CA ASP A 253 -0.68 2.51 15.06
C ASP A 253 -1.73 3.40 14.38
N HIS A 254 -1.29 4.44 13.65
CA HIS A 254 -2.20 5.45 13.09
C HIS A 254 -3.23 4.89 12.10
N ASP A 255 -2.85 3.93 11.25
CA ASP A 255 -3.76 3.29 10.29
C ASP A 255 -4.83 2.51 11.04
N LEU A 256 -4.44 1.71 12.05
CA LEU A 256 -5.39 0.96 12.88
C LEU A 256 -6.26 1.87 13.74
N ALA A 257 -5.72 2.99 14.22
CA ALA A 257 -6.46 3.98 14.97
C ALA A 257 -7.55 4.63 14.10
N LEU A 258 -7.21 4.99 12.86
CA LEU A 258 -8.20 5.55 11.94
C LEU A 258 -9.24 4.49 11.59
N ALA A 259 -8.82 3.27 11.23
CA ALA A 259 -9.72 2.16 10.96
C ALA A 259 -10.72 1.94 12.10
N TYR A 260 -10.27 1.94 13.36
CA TYR A 260 -11.12 1.81 14.54
C TYR A 260 -12.15 2.95 14.66
N VAL A 261 -11.73 4.19 14.41
CA VAL A 261 -12.63 5.35 14.43
C VAL A 261 -13.66 5.27 13.30
N LEU A 262 -13.23 4.94 12.09
CA LEU A 262 -14.14 4.73 10.96
C LEU A 262 -15.10 3.57 11.22
N GLU A 263 -14.64 2.51 11.92
CA GLU A 263 -15.39 1.29 12.22
C GLU A 263 -16.46 1.44 13.31
N TYR A 264 -16.15 2.17 14.37
CA TYR A 264 -16.99 2.17 15.57
C TYR A 264 -17.51 3.56 15.95
N PHE A 265 -16.90 4.62 15.41
CA PHE A 265 -17.24 6.01 15.73
C PHE A 265 -17.35 6.87 14.46
N PRO A 266 -18.06 6.40 13.41
CA PRO A 266 -18.08 7.08 12.11
C PRO A 266 -18.62 8.52 12.17
N THR A 267 -19.37 8.85 13.23
CA THR A 267 -20.02 10.15 13.41
C THR A 267 -19.10 11.24 13.93
N ILE A 268 -17.91 10.88 14.44
CA ILE A 268 -16.96 11.84 15.04
C ILE A 268 -16.18 12.64 13.99
N LEU A 269 -16.06 12.11 12.77
CA LEU A 269 -15.40 12.76 11.64
C LEU A 269 -16.48 13.26 10.67
N PRO A 270 -16.80 14.56 10.63
CA PRO A 270 -17.90 15.09 9.82
C PRO A 270 -17.84 14.71 8.34
N SER A 271 -16.65 14.68 7.74
CA SER A 271 -16.46 14.38 6.32
C SER A 271 -16.81 12.94 6.00
N TYR A 272 -16.42 12.00 6.85
CA TYR A 272 -16.75 10.59 6.69
C TYR A 272 -18.20 10.28 7.08
N ARG A 273 -18.72 10.90 8.15
CA ARG A 273 -20.10 10.73 8.61
C ARG A 273 -21.11 11.04 7.53
N ASP A 274 -20.90 12.10 6.76
CA ASP A 274 -21.92 12.56 5.82
C ASP A 274 -21.80 11.87 4.43
N LEU A 275 -20.84 10.97 4.24
CA LEU A 275 -20.71 10.14 3.03
C LEU A 275 -21.83 9.09 2.93
N THR A 276 -22.22 8.77 1.69
CA THR A 276 -23.07 7.61 1.39
C THR A 276 -22.31 6.30 1.61
N PRO A 277 -23.00 5.16 1.82
CA PRO A 277 -22.31 3.88 2.03
C PRO A 277 -21.36 3.50 0.88
N GLY A 278 -21.73 3.79 -0.37
CA GLY A 278 -20.89 3.55 -1.56
C GLY A 278 -19.64 4.41 -1.61
N GLN A 279 -19.68 5.62 -1.05
CA GLN A 279 -18.50 6.47 -0.87
C GLN A 279 -17.62 6.00 0.30
N ARG A 280 -18.21 5.43 1.36
CA ARG A 280 -17.45 4.90 2.51
C ARG A 280 -16.76 3.57 2.23
N ALA A 281 -17.37 2.72 1.39
CA ALA A 281 -16.86 1.39 1.07
C ALA A 281 -15.39 1.37 0.62
N PRO A 282 -14.95 2.17 -0.38
CA PRO A 282 -13.55 2.19 -0.80
C PRO A 282 -12.60 2.74 0.28
N ILE A 283 -13.08 3.66 1.14
CA ILE A 283 -12.31 4.18 2.28
C ILE A 283 -12.08 3.08 3.32
N LEU A 284 -13.13 2.34 3.69
CA LEU A 284 -13.03 1.22 4.63
C LEU A 284 -12.14 0.09 4.10
N PHE A 285 -12.22 -0.20 2.81
CA PHE A 285 -11.32 -1.17 2.18
C PHE A 285 -9.86 -0.70 2.29
N THR A 286 -9.61 0.57 1.97
CA THR A 286 -8.26 1.16 1.95
C THR A 286 -7.65 1.26 3.35
N GLN A 287 -8.46 1.60 4.35
CA GLN A 287 -8.04 1.72 5.75
C GLN A 287 -8.07 0.40 6.54
N GLY A 288 -8.61 -0.66 5.95
CA GLY A 288 -8.54 -1.99 6.56
C GLY A 288 -7.09 -2.44 6.73
N LYS A 289 -6.83 -3.33 7.69
CA LYS A 289 -5.51 -3.95 7.85
C LYS A 289 -5.24 -4.97 6.76
N LEU A 290 -4.93 -4.44 5.58
CA LEU A 290 -4.63 -5.17 4.37
C LEU A 290 -3.35 -6.00 4.51
N GLY A 291 -2.42 -5.56 5.37
CA GLY A 291 -1.14 -6.22 5.60
C GLY A 291 -0.29 -6.33 4.32
N PHE A 292 -0.62 -5.54 3.30
CA PHE A 292 0.04 -5.51 2.02
C PHE A 292 1.12 -4.44 2.03
N ASN A 293 2.32 -4.80 1.59
CA ASN A 293 3.41 -3.86 1.39
C ASN A 293 3.89 -3.99 -0.05
N ASN A 294 3.54 -3.03 -0.90
CA ASN A 294 3.91 -3.10 -2.31
C ASN A 294 5.44 -3.00 -2.51
N GLY A 295 6.18 -2.36 -1.59
CA GLY A 295 7.64 -2.37 -1.55
C GLY A 295 8.22 -3.79 -1.51
N TRP A 296 7.65 -4.65 -0.67
CA TRP A 296 8.05 -6.05 -0.58
C TRP A 296 7.85 -6.82 -1.89
N MET A 297 6.76 -6.52 -2.62
CA MET A 297 6.51 -7.11 -3.93
C MET A 297 7.54 -6.63 -4.95
N VAL A 298 7.68 -5.31 -5.11
CA VAL A 298 8.49 -4.74 -6.19
C VAL A 298 9.98 -5.02 -6.04
N GLN A 299 10.42 -5.30 -4.81
CA GLN A 299 11.79 -5.70 -4.49
C GLN A 299 11.97 -7.23 -4.40
N GLY A 300 10.91 -8.02 -4.57
CA GLY A 300 11.00 -9.48 -4.43
C GLY A 300 11.35 -9.94 -3.01
N GLU A 301 11.12 -9.10 -2.00
CA GLU A 301 11.59 -9.30 -0.61
C GLU A 301 10.77 -10.33 0.15
N ALA A 302 9.44 -10.27 0.06
CA ALA A 302 8.56 -11.11 0.86
C ALA A 302 8.15 -12.39 0.13
N PRO A 303 7.96 -13.51 0.87
CA PRO A 303 7.25 -14.65 0.33
C PRO A 303 5.77 -14.30 0.09
N PRO A 304 5.10 -14.90 -0.93
CA PRO A 304 3.71 -14.62 -1.28
C PRO A 304 2.73 -14.65 -0.10
N GLY A 305 2.88 -15.59 0.84
CA GLY A 305 2.00 -15.69 2.00
C GLY A 305 2.08 -14.47 2.90
N ALA A 306 3.30 -13.99 3.19
CA ALA A 306 3.51 -12.77 3.98
C ALA A 306 2.99 -11.52 3.27
N LEU A 307 3.12 -11.50 1.94
CA LEU A 307 2.78 -10.36 1.10
C LEU A 307 1.28 -10.23 0.85
N PHE A 308 0.62 -11.32 0.43
CA PHE A 308 -0.71 -11.26 -0.17
C PHE A 308 -1.81 -11.88 0.68
N HIS A 309 -1.51 -12.73 1.67
CA HIS A 309 -2.55 -13.55 2.30
C HIS A 309 -3.68 -12.72 2.94
N LYS A 310 -3.34 -11.68 3.71
CA LYS A 310 -4.35 -10.80 4.33
C LYS A 310 -5.09 -9.96 3.28
N PHE A 311 -4.37 -9.43 2.30
CA PHE A 311 -4.93 -8.62 1.23
C PHE A 311 -5.91 -9.41 0.37
N LYS A 312 -5.52 -10.60 -0.07
CA LYS A 312 -6.37 -11.51 -0.82
C LYS A 312 -7.57 -11.94 -0.01
N ARG A 313 -7.40 -12.20 1.29
CA ARG A 313 -8.54 -12.48 2.17
C ARG A 313 -9.53 -11.31 2.18
N ALA A 314 -9.04 -10.07 2.24
CA ALA A 314 -9.90 -8.88 2.15
C ALA A 314 -10.62 -8.78 0.79
N ILE A 315 -9.93 -9.09 -0.31
CA ILE A 315 -10.55 -9.13 -1.65
C ILE A 315 -11.64 -10.21 -1.73
N VAL A 316 -11.31 -11.45 -1.38
CA VAL A 316 -12.20 -12.60 -1.57
C VAL A 316 -13.35 -12.63 -0.56
N GLN A 317 -13.11 -12.28 0.69
CA GLN A 317 -14.12 -12.32 1.75
C GLN A 317 -14.88 -11.00 1.91
N GLY A 318 -14.21 -9.86 1.71
CA GLY A 318 -14.80 -8.53 1.81
C GLY A 318 -15.58 -8.12 0.57
N GLY A 319 -15.52 -8.89 -0.52
CA GLY A 319 -16.19 -8.57 -1.77
C GLY A 319 -15.64 -7.31 -2.44
N ALA A 320 -14.36 -6.99 -2.19
CA ALA A 320 -13.73 -5.80 -2.77
C ALA A 320 -13.76 -5.91 -4.30
N SER A 321 -14.24 -4.84 -4.93
CA SER A 321 -14.26 -4.73 -6.37
C SER A 321 -12.87 -4.39 -6.92
N GLN A 322 -12.70 -4.55 -8.22
CA GLN A 322 -11.50 -4.06 -8.91
C GLN A 322 -11.31 -2.54 -8.73
N ALA A 323 -12.41 -1.81 -8.59
CA ALA A 323 -12.37 -0.38 -8.31
C ALA A 323 -11.81 -0.08 -6.92
N ASP A 324 -12.16 -0.88 -5.90
CA ASP A 324 -11.63 -0.70 -4.54
C ASP A 324 -10.13 -0.96 -4.46
N ILE A 325 -9.63 -1.99 -5.16
CA ILE A 325 -8.19 -2.28 -5.27
C ILE A 325 -7.46 -1.12 -5.95
N SER A 326 -7.99 -0.65 -7.07
CA SER A 326 -7.40 0.48 -7.81
C SER A 326 -7.47 1.78 -7.00
N PHE A 327 -8.55 1.97 -6.22
CA PHE A 327 -8.72 3.11 -5.33
C PHE A 327 -7.68 3.10 -4.20
N TYR A 328 -7.42 1.95 -3.58
CA TYR A 328 -6.33 1.78 -2.62
C TYR A 328 -4.99 2.23 -3.21
N PHE A 329 -4.71 1.84 -4.45
CA PHE A 329 -3.47 2.22 -5.13
C PHE A 329 -3.42 3.68 -5.56
N ALA A 330 -4.56 4.26 -5.97
CA ALA A 330 -4.66 5.68 -6.28
C ALA A 330 -4.38 6.52 -5.03
N HIS A 331 -4.98 6.16 -3.89
CA HIS A 331 -4.72 6.81 -2.60
C HIS A 331 -3.26 6.66 -2.16
N TRP A 332 -2.71 5.44 -2.19
CA TRP A 332 -1.30 5.21 -1.86
C TRP A 332 -0.36 6.07 -2.72
N PHE A 333 -0.65 6.18 -4.02
CA PHE A 333 0.15 6.96 -4.94
C PHE A 333 0.09 8.47 -4.62
N THR A 334 -1.10 9.01 -4.32
CA THR A 334 -1.26 10.43 -3.98
C THR A 334 -0.68 10.77 -2.61
N ASP A 335 -0.85 9.89 -1.62
CA ASP A 335 -0.25 10.03 -0.29
C ASP A 335 1.28 10.09 -0.37
N LEU A 336 1.90 9.16 -1.11
CA LEU A 336 3.34 9.16 -1.30
C LEU A 336 3.83 10.36 -2.13
N ALA A 337 3.06 10.80 -3.14
CA ALA A 337 3.38 12.01 -3.90
C ALA A 337 3.44 13.26 -3.02
N GLY A 338 2.56 13.34 -2.02
CA GLY A 338 2.49 14.39 -1.02
C GLY A 338 3.49 14.28 0.14
N ALA A 339 4.32 13.24 0.20
CA ALA A 339 5.12 12.93 1.38
C ALA A 339 6.24 13.92 1.74
N GLU A 340 6.42 15.01 1.00
CA GLU A 340 7.44 16.03 1.26
C GLU A 340 6.78 17.38 1.59
N PRO A 341 7.07 17.98 2.76
CA PRO A 341 6.60 19.32 3.08
C PRO A 341 7.26 20.35 2.15
N PHE A 342 6.57 21.46 1.89
CA PHE A 342 6.98 22.49 0.94
C PHE A 342 7.41 23.81 1.60
N GLY A 343 7.36 23.89 2.93
CA GLY A 343 7.95 24.95 3.75
C GLY A 343 7.38 26.33 3.43
N GLY A 344 6.05 26.42 3.30
CA GLY A 344 5.34 27.68 2.99
C GLY A 344 5.57 28.27 1.60
N LYS A 345 6.26 27.56 0.69
CA LYS A 345 6.38 27.97 -0.72
C LYS A 345 5.10 27.64 -1.50
N PRO A 346 4.85 28.26 -2.66
CA PRO A 346 3.93 27.70 -3.64
C PRO A 346 4.29 26.23 -3.91
N TRP A 347 3.29 25.37 -4.09
CA TRP A 347 3.54 23.94 -4.14
C TRP A 347 4.51 23.59 -5.27
N PRO A 348 5.67 22.97 -4.97
CA PRO A 348 6.73 22.72 -5.96
C PRO A 348 6.48 21.47 -6.83
N GLY A 349 5.26 20.93 -6.79
CA GLY A 349 4.92 19.63 -7.37
C GLY A 349 5.24 18.47 -6.42
N ALA A 350 5.06 17.25 -6.89
CA ALA A 350 5.30 16.03 -6.13
C ALA A 350 6.81 15.73 -6.00
N GLU A 351 7.53 16.51 -5.18
CA GLU A 351 8.99 16.41 -5.01
C GLU A 351 9.44 15.03 -4.54
N LYS A 352 8.57 14.28 -3.84
CA LYS A 352 8.86 12.89 -3.51
C LYS A 352 9.23 12.13 -4.77
N PHE A 353 8.37 12.13 -5.78
CA PHE A 353 8.61 11.37 -7.01
C PHE A 353 9.55 12.05 -7.98
N THR A 354 9.45 13.37 -8.13
CA THR A 354 10.17 14.10 -9.17
C THR A 354 11.65 14.32 -8.83
N VAL A 355 12.02 14.25 -7.55
CA VAL A 355 13.39 14.53 -7.07
C VAL A 355 13.98 13.41 -6.23
N LYS A 356 13.20 12.86 -5.28
CA LYS A 356 13.74 12.02 -4.19
C LYS A 356 13.55 10.52 -4.40
N PHE A 357 12.58 10.10 -5.20
CA PHE A 357 12.23 8.71 -5.41
C PHE A 357 12.83 8.18 -6.72
N PRO A 358 13.46 7.00 -6.74
CA PRO A 358 14.03 6.47 -7.96
C PRO A 358 12.95 6.16 -9.02
N PRO A 359 13.04 6.72 -10.25
CA PRO A 359 12.01 6.52 -11.28
C PRO A 359 11.79 5.04 -11.67
N LYS A 360 12.86 4.24 -11.71
CA LYS A 360 12.78 2.80 -11.99
C LYS A 360 11.94 2.04 -10.96
N VAL A 361 12.07 2.46 -9.69
CA VAL A 361 11.31 1.86 -8.59
C VAL A 361 9.85 2.25 -8.72
N LEU A 362 9.55 3.53 -8.97
CA LEU A 362 8.18 4.00 -9.19
C LEU A 362 7.49 3.30 -10.38
N ALA A 363 8.21 3.12 -11.48
CA ALA A 363 7.71 2.36 -12.62
C ALA A 363 7.36 0.91 -12.24
N ALA A 364 8.18 0.26 -11.41
CA ALA A 364 7.90 -1.07 -10.90
C ALA A 364 6.66 -1.11 -9.98
N PHE A 365 6.43 -0.08 -9.17
CA PHE A 365 5.20 0.08 -8.39
C PHE A 365 3.96 0.17 -9.29
N LEU A 366 4.01 1.00 -10.34
CA LEU A 366 2.89 1.10 -11.29
C LEU A 366 2.66 -0.19 -12.08
N ASP A 367 3.74 -0.88 -12.47
CA ASP A 367 3.66 -2.18 -13.13
C ASP A 367 2.99 -3.22 -12.24
N SER A 368 3.27 -3.21 -10.92
CA SER A 368 2.80 -4.25 -10.00
C SER A 368 1.28 -4.25 -9.80
N PHE A 369 0.60 -3.10 -9.94
CA PHE A 369 -0.84 -2.99 -9.71
C PHE A 369 -1.64 -4.00 -10.55
N SER A 370 -1.35 -4.09 -11.85
CA SER A 370 -2.01 -5.04 -12.77
C SER A 370 -1.81 -6.53 -12.41
N TYR A 371 -0.80 -6.87 -11.60
CA TYR A 371 -0.59 -8.22 -11.10
C TYR A 371 -1.36 -8.43 -9.80
N VAL A 372 -1.34 -7.45 -8.90
CA VAL A 372 -2.09 -7.49 -7.65
C VAL A 372 -3.59 -7.65 -7.92
N ASP A 373 -4.10 -7.02 -8.97
CA ASP A 373 -5.49 -7.17 -9.44
C ASP A 373 -5.89 -8.62 -9.70
N LYS A 374 -4.94 -9.47 -10.11
CA LYS A 374 -5.20 -10.88 -10.42
C LYS A 374 -5.43 -11.73 -9.17
N LEU A 375 -5.17 -11.22 -7.95
CA LEU A 375 -5.40 -11.95 -6.69
C LEU A 375 -6.88 -12.32 -6.48
N ALA A 376 -7.80 -11.62 -7.14
CA ALA A 376 -9.22 -11.96 -7.12
C ALA A 376 -9.51 -13.35 -7.73
N ILE A 377 -8.68 -13.79 -8.70
CA ILE A 377 -8.92 -15.02 -9.47
C ILE A 377 -7.72 -15.99 -9.51
N ARG A 378 -6.55 -15.57 -9.01
CA ARG A 378 -5.31 -16.38 -8.96
C ARG A 378 -4.81 -16.58 -7.54
N SER A 379 -4.01 -17.62 -7.34
CA SER A 379 -3.27 -17.82 -6.09
C SER A 379 -2.21 -16.73 -5.86
N GLU A 380 -1.88 -16.49 -4.60
CA GLU A 380 -0.81 -15.59 -4.18
C GLU A 380 0.52 -15.95 -4.86
N VAL A 381 0.78 -17.25 -5.01
CA VAL A 381 1.97 -17.80 -5.65
C VAL A 381 1.98 -17.51 -7.15
N GLU A 382 0.88 -17.77 -7.86
CA GLU A 382 0.79 -17.49 -9.31
C GLU A 382 1.00 -16.00 -9.60
N VAL A 383 0.41 -15.12 -8.79
CA VAL A 383 0.58 -13.67 -8.94
C VAL A 383 2.04 -13.25 -8.74
N MET A 384 2.69 -13.74 -7.68
CA MET A 384 4.10 -13.45 -7.44
C MET A 384 5.00 -13.97 -8.55
N GLU A 385 4.77 -15.21 -9.01
CA GLU A 385 5.60 -15.84 -10.03
C GLU A 385 5.49 -15.12 -11.37
N GLU A 386 4.27 -14.78 -11.78
CA GLU A 386 4.02 -14.03 -13.01
C GLU A 386 4.69 -12.65 -12.97
N TYR A 387 4.61 -11.97 -11.82
CA TYR A 387 5.30 -10.70 -11.61
C TYR A 387 6.81 -10.85 -11.71
N LEU A 388 7.42 -11.82 -11.02
CA LEU A 388 8.87 -12.08 -11.06
C LEU A 388 9.35 -12.35 -12.49
N VAL A 389 8.68 -13.24 -13.21
CA VAL A 389 9.04 -13.59 -14.60
C VAL A 389 8.97 -12.36 -15.50
N SER A 390 7.89 -11.59 -15.41
CA SER A 390 7.70 -10.40 -16.23
C SER A 390 8.73 -9.31 -15.93
N ARG A 391 9.00 -9.06 -14.64
CA ARG A 391 9.97 -8.05 -14.22
C ARG A 391 11.38 -8.41 -14.65
N VAL A 392 11.81 -9.66 -14.50
CA VAL A 392 13.16 -10.02 -14.91
C VAL A 392 13.29 -10.01 -16.44
N ALA A 393 12.25 -10.38 -17.19
CA ALA A 393 12.26 -10.22 -18.65
C ALA A 393 12.43 -8.76 -19.09
N SER A 394 11.85 -7.81 -18.34
CA SER A 394 11.99 -6.36 -18.58
C SER A 394 13.37 -5.83 -18.19
N LEU A 395 13.89 -6.25 -17.03
CA LEU A 395 15.21 -5.83 -16.54
C LEU A 395 16.36 -6.45 -17.34
N TRP A 396 16.16 -7.67 -17.87
CA TRP A 396 17.21 -8.45 -18.51
C TRP A 396 16.69 -9.26 -19.73
N PRO A 397 16.39 -8.60 -20.86
CA PRO A 397 15.78 -9.25 -22.04
C PRO A 397 16.65 -10.34 -22.69
N SER A 398 17.97 -10.28 -22.52
CA SER A 398 18.94 -11.14 -23.23
C SER A 398 19.62 -12.18 -22.35
N SER A 399 19.18 -12.37 -21.10
CA SER A 399 19.78 -13.38 -20.22
C SER A 399 19.26 -14.78 -20.46
N PRO A 400 20.13 -15.79 -20.40
CA PRO A 400 19.72 -17.07 -19.88
C PRO A 400 19.68 -16.99 -18.35
N ILE A 401 18.52 -16.69 -17.74
CA ILE A 401 18.28 -17.22 -16.39
C ILE A 401 18.34 -18.74 -16.58
N LEU A 402 19.42 -19.35 -16.08
CA LEU A 402 19.61 -20.77 -16.27
C LEU A 402 18.50 -21.50 -15.50
N PRO A 403 17.70 -22.33 -16.18
CA PRO A 403 16.64 -23.09 -15.51
C PRO A 403 17.27 -24.00 -14.45
N GLY A 404 16.64 -24.11 -13.28
CA GLY A 404 17.09 -24.99 -12.21
C GLY A 404 16.70 -24.51 -10.81
N ASP A 405 17.26 -25.17 -9.80
CA ASP A 405 16.90 -24.98 -8.38
C ASP A 405 17.24 -23.58 -7.81
N GLY A 406 17.94 -22.73 -8.57
CA GLY A 406 18.28 -21.34 -8.19
C GLY A 406 17.47 -20.26 -8.89
N GLU A 407 16.54 -20.63 -9.78
CA GLU A 407 15.88 -19.69 -10.67
C GLU A 407 15.08 -18.61 -9.92
N LEU A 408 14.17 -19.00 -9.02
CA LEU A 408 13.38 -18.05 -8.23
C LEU A 408 14.23 -17.15 -7.34
N ALA A 409 15.29 -17.71 -6.74
CA ALA A 409 16.24 -16.94 -5.93
C ALA A 409 16.93 -15.87 -6.79
N ALA A 410 17.43 -16.23 -7.97
CA ALA A 410 18.04 -15.29 -8.90
C ALA A 410 17.06 -14.18 -9.32
N MET A 411 15.81 -14.52 -9.62
CA MET A 411 14.79 -13.51 -9.96
C MET A 411 14.56 -12.53 -8.81
N ARG A 412 14.37 -13.05 -7.58
CA ARG A 412 14.14 -12.21 -6.40
C ARG A 412 15.36 -11.32 -6.10
N PHE A 413 16.57 -11.87 -6.12
CA PHE A 413 17.79 -11.10 -5.89
C PHE A 413 18.04 -10.03 -6.96
N ALA A 414 17.71 -10.30 -8.22
CA ALA A 414 17.75 -9.28 -9.27
C ALA A 414 16.85 -8.08 -8.93
N LEU A 415 15.61 -8.33 -8.48
CA LEU A 415 14.70 -7.25 -8.04
C LEU A 415 15.22 -6.51 -6.80
N MET A 416 15.88 -7.19 -5.86
CA MET A 416 16.45 -6.56 -4.67
C MET A 416 17.60 -5.60 -4.99
N ALA A 417 18.42 -5.92 -6.01
CA ALA A 417 19.62 -5.15 -6.37
C ALA A 417 19.30 -3.77 -6.95
N GLN A 418 18.23 -3.62 -7.75
CA GLN A 418 17.78 -2.34 -8.32
C GLN A 418 18.90 -1.52 -9.01
N GLY A 419 19.54 -2.08 -10.05
CA GLY A 419 20.54 -1.39 -10.88
C GLY A 419 21.87 -2.11 -11.06
N PHE A 420 22.04 -3.29 -10.45
CA PHE A 420 23.19 -4.18 -10.62
C PHE A 420 22.73 -5.66 -10.61
N GLU A 421 21.67 -5.92 -11.38
CA GLU A 421 20.99 -7.21 -11.48
C GLU A 421 21.93 -8.32 -11.96
N LEU A 422 22.86 -8.01 -12.87
CA LEU A 422 23.81 -8.97 -13.42
C LEU A 422 24.82 -9.43 -12.38
N GLU A 423 25.34 -8.47 -11.62
CA GLU A 423 26.38 -8.68 -10.63
C GLU A 423 25.86 -9.52 -9.46
N ILE A 424 24.63 -9.25 -8.98
CA ILE A 424 24.03 -10.03 -7.90
C ILE A 424 23.71 -11.47 -8.34
N VAL A 425 23.21 -11.67 -9.56
CA VAL A 425 22.91 -13.02 -10.08
C VAL A 425 24.20 -13.80 -10.34
N SER A 426 25.23 -13.15 -10.91
CA SER A 426 26.56 -13.76 -11.08
C SER A 426 27.20 -14.11 -9.74
N ALA A 427 27.06 -13.26 -8.73
CA ALA A 427 27.53 -13.55 -7.37
C ALA A 427 26.79 -14.75 -6.77
N PHE A 428 25.46 -14.82 -6.94
CA PHE A 428 24.64 -15.95 -6.48
C PHE A 428 25.10 -17.28 -7.10
N GLN A 429 25.33 -17.32 -8.41
CA GLN A 429 25.79 -18.51 -9.12
C GLN A 429 27.18 -19.01 -8.67
N ARG A 430 28.02 -18.12 -8.15
CA ARG A 430 29.37 -18.44 -7.67
C ARG A 430 29.40 -18.86 -6.20
N LEU A 431 28.29 -18.78 -5.48
CA LEU A 431 28.25 -19.13 -4.06
C LEU A 431 28.68 -20.58 -3.82
N PRO A 432 29.29 -20.87 -2.64
CA PRO A 432 29.46 -22.23 -2.19
C PRO A 432 28.13 -23.00 -2.24
N ARG A 433 28.19 -24.29 -2.58
CA ARG A 433 26.99 -25.11 -2.78
C ARG A 433 26.00 -25.03 -1.61
N GLU A 434 26.49 -25.00 -0.37
CA GLU A 434 25.66 -24.91 0.83
C GLU A 434 24.94 -23.56 0.93
N ASP A 435 25.63 -22.45 0.66
CA ASP A 435 25.05 -21.10 0.68
C ASP A 435 24.04 -20.92 -0.45
N HIS A 436 24.40 -21.39 -1.65
CA HIS A 436 23.49 -21.40 -2.80
C HIS A 436 22.22 -22.19 -2.48
N GLN A 437 22.34 -23.41 -1.94
CA GLN A 437 21.18 -24.26 -1.64
C GLN A 437 20.27 -23.62 -0.59
N VAL A 438 20.82 -23.08 0.49
CA VAL A 438 20.02 -22.42 1.54
C VAL A 438 19.24 -21.25 0.95
N LEU A 439 19.91 -20.37 0.21
CA LEU A 439 19.23 -19.21 -0.38
C LEU A 439 18.20 -19.62 -1.45
N SER A 440 18.51 -20.61 -2.29
CA SER A 440 17.56 -21.23 -3.22
C SER A 440 16.28 -21.69 -2.51
N ASP A 441 16.44 -22.40 -1.40
CA ASP A 441 15.31 -22.97 -0.65
C ASP A 441 14.45 -21.91 0.01
N GLU A 442 15.09 -20.95 0.69
CA GLU A 442 14.36 -19.89 1.40
C GLU A 442 13.66 -18.94 0.44
N MET A 443 14.27 -18.62 -0.71
CA MET A 443 13.64 -17.78 -1.72
C MET A 443 12.51 -18.50 -2.49
N ALA A 444 12.51 -19.83 -2.51
CA ALA A 444 11.42 -20.63 -3.09
C ALA A 444 10.28 -20.92 -2.11
N SER A 445 10.47 -20.72 -0.81
CA SER A 445 9.41 -20.92 0.19
C SER A 445 8.30 -19.88 0.03
N SER A 446 7.08 -20.34 -0.21
CA SER A 446 5.95 -19.46 -0.55
C SER A 446 5.25 -18.84 0.65
N GLY A 447 5.25 -19.51 1.81
CA GLY A 447 4.38 -19.16 2.94
C GLY A 447 2.89 -19.37 2.64
N CYS A 448 2.56 -20.12 1.58
CA CYS A 448 1.20 -20.51 1.17
C CYS A 448 1.07 -22.05 1.23
N LYS A 449 -0.14 -22.57 1.00
CA LYS A 449 -0.34 -24.03 0.81
C LYS A 449 0.17 -24.46 -0.57
N GLU A 450 0.08 -23.56 -1.53
CA GLU A 450 0.57 -23.68 -2.89
C GLU A 450 2.09 -23.41 -2.94
N GLN A 451 2.76 -23.97 -3.94
CA GLN A 451 4.19 -23.80 -4.21
C GLN A 451 4.39 -23.27 -5.62
N PHE A 452 5.47 -22.55 -5.87
CA PHE A 452 5.78 -22.02 -7.21
C PHE A 452 5.96 -23.15 -8.22
N VAL A 453 5.58 -22.88 -9.48
CA VAL A 453 5.78 -23.83 -10.58
C VAL A 453 7.27 -23.99 -10.90
N ARG A 454 8.07 -22.91 -10.73
CA ARG A 454 9.54 -22.91 -10.84
C ARG A 454 10.26 -23.25 -9.54
N SER A 455 9.57 -23.72 -8.50
CA SER A 455 10.26 -24.19 -7.28
C SER A 455 11.19 -25.39 -7.57
N PRO A 456 12.27 -25.55 -6.78
CA PRO A 456 13.12 -26.73 -6.85
C PRO A 456 12.30 -28.02 -6.80
N GLU A 457 12.75 -29.07 -7.48
CA GLU A 457 11.96 -30.31 -7.65
C GLU A 457 11.50 -30.90 -6.32
N LYS A 458 12.34 -30.80 -5.28
CA LYS A 458 12.02 -31.26 -3.93
C LYS A 458 10.77 -30.58 -3.34
N PHE A 459 10.57 -29.29 -3.59
CA PHE A 459 9.40 -28.54 -3.11
C PHE A 459 8.16 -28.82 -3.94
N ARG A 460 8.31 -29.07 -5.25
CA ARG A 460 7.18 -29.41 -6.12
C ARG A 460 6.59 -30.77 -5.82
N LYS A 461 7.42 -31.72 -5.36
CA LYS A 461 7.02 -33.08 -5.01
C LYS A 461 6.63 -33.25 -3.55
N SER A 462 7.12 -32.39 -2.65
CA SER A 462 6.79 -32.45 -1.23
C SER A 462 5.48 -31.74 -0.92
N ARG A 463 4.90 -32.05 0.24
CA ARG A 463 3.90 -31.15 0.84
C ARG A 463 4.56 -29.79 1.13
N ALA A 464 3.76 -28.73 1.09
CA ALA A 464 4.19 -27.41 1.52
C ALA A 464 4.58 -27.46 3.00
N VAL A 465 5.78 -26.99 3.31
CA VAL A 465 6.35 -26.93 4.66
C VAL A 465 6.73 -25.48 4.98
N GLY A 466 6.83 -25.13 6.26
CA GLY A 466 7.19 -23.76 6.66
C GLY A 466 7.68 -23.69 8.11
N PRO A 467 7.75 -22.49 8.72
CA PRO A 467 7.32 -21.22 8.14
C PRO A 467 8.24 -20.75 7.00
N ALA A 468 7.72 -19.94 6.07
CA ALA A 468 8.57 -19.18 5.15
C ALA A 468 9.31 -18.06 5.90
N LEU A 469 10.49 -17.66 5.41
CA LEU A 469 11.26 -16.57 6.01
C LEU A 469 11.05 -15.28 5.22
N LEU A 470 10.65 -14.21 5.90
CA LEU A 470 10.74 -12.83 5.42
C LEU A 470 11.97 -12.19 6.07
N ILE A 471 13.05 -11.97 5.31
CA ILE A 471 14.22 -11.23 5.80
C ILE A 471 13.97 -9.74 5.56
N TYR A 472 13.43 -9.07 6.58
CA TYR A 472 13.01 -7.69 6.47
C TYR A 472 14.21 -6.74 6.44
N TYR A 473 14.28 -5.92 5.38
CA TYR A 473 15.38 -5.08 4.90
C TYR A 473 16.47 -5.77 4.07
N ALA A 474 16.24 -6.99 3.56
CA ALA A 474 17.20 -7.63 2.65
C ALA A 474 17.55 -6.78 1.41
N PRO A 475 16.59 -6.10 0.72
CA PRO A 475 16.92 -5.23 -0.41
C PRO A 475 17.83 -4.07 0.00
N ALA A 476 17.53 -3.39 1.10
CA ALA A 476 18.32 -2.26 1.59
C ALA A 476 19.75 -2.69 1.95
N PHE A 477 19.92 -3.87 2.55
CA PHE A 477 21.24 -4.44 2.83
C PHE A 477 22.02 -4.75 1.54
N ILE A 478 21.40 -5.39 0.54
CA ILE A 478 22.03 -5.66 -0.77
C ILE A 478 22.43 -4.36 -1.46
N GLN A 479 21.56 -3.35 -1.44
CA GLN A 479 21.83 -2.04 -2.03
C GLN A 479 22.97 -1.30 -1.32
N LYS A 480 23.06 -1.42 0.01
CA LYS A 480 24.19 -0.89 0.78
C LYS A 480 25.51 -1.58 0.43
N ALA A 481 25.48 -2.87 0.11
CA ALA A 481 26.64 -3.63 -0.35
C ALA A 481 27.10 -3.21 -1.77
N THR A 482 26.20 -2.67 -2.59
CA THR A 482 26.44 -2.30 -4.01
C THR A 482 26.86 -3.50 -4.88
N SER A 483 27.17 -3.25 -6.15
CA SER A 483 27.69 -4.29 -7.07
C SER A 483 29.03 -4.89 -6.64
N GLN A 484 29.81 -4.18 -5.81
CA GLN A 484 31.16 -4.59 -5.41
C GLN A 484 31.16 -5.75 -4.40
N TYR A 485 30.15 -5.83 -3.54
CA TYR A 485 30.11 -6.78 -2.42
C TYR A 485 28.89 -7.71 -2.45
N CYS A 486 28.34 -7.95 -3.66
CA CYS A 486 27.19 -8.84 -3.85
C CYS A 486 27.44 -10.26 -3.30
N PHE A 487 28.64 -10.80 -3.51
CA PHE A 487 28.98 -12.16 -3.08
C PHE A 487 28.97 -12.28 -1.56
N GLU A 488 29.64 -11.36 -0.87
CA GLU A 488 29.72 -11.29 0.58
C GLU A 488 28.34 -11.04 1.21
N ALA A 489 27.56 -10.12 0.63
CA ALA A 489 26.19 -9.85 1.08
C ALA A 489 25.31 -11.10 1.04
N LEU A 490 25.35 -11.86 -0.05
CA LEU A 490 24.60 -13.11 -0.17
C LEU A 490 25.05 -14.17 0.85
N ARG A 491 26.35 -14.26 1.15
CA ARG A 491 26.84 -15.17 2.20
C ARG A 491 26.38 -14.75 3.59
N VAL A 492 26.30 -13.45 3.88
CA VAL A 492 25.70 -12.93 5.13
C VAL A 492 24.23 -13.35 5.22
N LEU A 493 23.45 -13.17 4.15
CA LEU A 493 22.05 -13.61 4.09
C LEU A 493 21.92 -15.13 4.28
N ALA A 494 22.77 -15.95 3.67
CA ALA A 494 22.77 -17.40 3.85
C ALA A 494 23.01 -17.79 5.32
N SER A 495 23.93 -17.10 6.00
CA SER A 495 24.18 -17.30 7.42
C SER A 495 23.00 -16.88 8.31
N ILE A 496 22.28 -15.81 7.95
CA ILE A 496 21.05 -15.40 8.62
C ILE A 496 19.96 -16.46 8.43
N CYS A 497 19.75 -16.98 7.22
CA CYS A 497 18.80 -18.07 6.95
C CYS A 497 19.11 -19.32 7.79
N ARG A 498 20.38 -19.76 7.82
CA ARG A 498 20.80 -20.91 8.63
C ARG A 498 20.54 -20.69 10.12
N ALA A 499 20.77 -19.49 10.63
CA ALA A 499 20.48 -19.15 12.02
C ALA A 499 18.97 -19.08 12.30
N ALA A 500 18.19 -18.50 11.38
CA ALA A 500 16.74 -18.44 11.46
C ALA A 500 16.13 -19.85 11.49
N ARG A 501 16.62 -20.80 10.69
CA ARG A 501 16.16 -22.20 10.71
C ARG A 501 16.46 -22.95 11.99
N LYS A 502 17.43 -22.51 12.79
CA LYS A 502 17.63 -23.04 14.16
C LYS A 502 16.58 -22.52 15.15
N LEU A 503 16.08 -21.29 14.96
CA LEU A 503 15.02 -20.70 15.78
C LEU A 503 13.61 -21.09 15.32
N PHE A 504 13.43 -21.27 14.01
CA PHE A 504 12.17 -21.58 13.34
C PHE A 504 12.38 -22.78 12.39
N PRO A 505 12.47 -24.01 12.95
CA PRO A 505 12.62 -25.21 12.16
C PRO A 505 11.50 -25.38 11.15
N VAL A 506 11.80 -26.05 10.04
CA VAL A 506 10.80 -26.40 9.04
C VAL A 506 9.89 -27.51 9.60
N THR A 507 8.58 -27.28 9.61
CA THR A 507 7.56 -28.24 10.02
C THR A 507 6.40 -28.28 9.02
N GLU A 508 5.59 -29.34 9.08
CA GLU A 508 4.35 -29.43 8.27
C GLU A 508 3.29 -28.45 8.79
N GLU A 509 3.21 -28.22 10.11
CA GLU A 509 2.27 -27.28 10.72
C GLU A 509 2.60 -25.83 10.40
N GLY A 510 3.88 -25.54 10.08
CA GLY A 510 4.32 -24.23 9.61
C GLY A 510 3.92 -23.94 8.16
N SER A 511 3.27 -24.88 7.46
CA SER A 511 2.71 -24.64 6.13
C SER A 511 1.71 -23.48 6.14
N ALA A 512 1.69 -22.68 5.07
CA ALA A 512 0.90 -21.46 4.99
C ALA A 512 1.15 -20.43 6.12
N SER A 513 2.35 -20.43 6.70
CA SER A 513 2.78 -19.44 7.68
C SER A 513 4.15 -18.87 7.33
N TRP A 514 4.51 -17.77 7.97
CA TRP A 514 5.80 -17.10 7.79
C TRP A 514 6.27 -16.51 9.11
N VAL A 515 7.56 -16.19 9.16
CA VAL A 515 8.19 -15.45 10.26
C VAL A 515 9.03 -14.29 9.72
N THR A 516 9.08 -13.21 10.47
CA THR A 516 9.86 -12.02 10.11
C THR A 516 11.21 -12.05 10.79
N ILE A 517 12.27 -11.94 10.00
CA ILE A 517 13.65 -11.85 10.44
C ILE A 517 14.13 -10.42 10.18
N ARG A 518 14.14 -9.60 11.23
CA ARG A 518 14.52 -8.18 11.18
C ARG A 518 16.03 -8.00 11.15
N ILE A 519 16.54 -7.30 10.14
CA ILE A 519 17.97 -6.99 10.01
C ILE A 519 18.25 -5.48 10.04
N ASP A 520 17.49 -4.74 10.85
CA ASP A 520 17.53 -3.28 10.98
C ASP A 520 18.94 -2.70 11.17
N GLU A 521 19.78 -3.34 12.01
CA GLU A 521 21.17 -2.90 12.25
C GLU A 521 22.09 -3.20 11.06
N LEU A 522 21.83 -4.27 10.31
CA LEU A 522 22.70 -4.68 9.20
C LEU A 522 22.47 -3.87 7.93
N LYS A 523 21.24 -3.38 7.68
CA LYS A 523 20.88 -2.69 6.43
C LYS A 523 21.70 -1.44 6.14
N VAL A 524 22.32 -0.85 7.16
CA VAL A 524 23.16 0.35 7.07
C VAL A 524 24.65 0.05 7.01
N LEU A 525 25.04 -1.22 7.10
CA LEU A 525 26.43 -1.69 7.11
C LEU A 525 26.76 -2.43 5.81
N THR A 526 28.00 -2.30 5.37
CA THR A 526 28.58 -3.15 4.32
C THR A 526 28.94 -4.53 4.88
N PRO A 527 29.05 -5.57 4.03
CA PRO A 527 29.44 -6.90 4.49
C PRO A 527 30.75 -6.93 5.30
N HIS A 528 31.75 -6.14 4.90
CA HIS A 528 33.03 -6.04 5.62
C HIS A 528 32.90 -5.36 7.00
N GLU A 529 32.04 -4.35 7.14
CA GLU A 529 31.76 -3.75 8.45
C GLU A 529 31.05 -4.73 9.39
N ILE A 530 30.19 -5.60 8.84
CA ILE A 530 29.53 -6.66 9.59
C ILE A 530 30.56 -7.70 10.06
N GLU A 531 31.48 -8.13 9.19
CA GLU A 531 32.58 -9.04 9.51
C GLU A 531 33.56 -8.46 10.54
N ALA A 532 33.91 -7.17 10.42
CA ALA A 532 34.76 -6.46 11.36
C ALA A 532 34.04 -6.13 12.69
N GLY A 533 32.71 -6.18 12.70
CA GLY A 533 31.87 -5.96 13.86
C GLY A 533 32.11 -6.99 14.97
N MET A 534 31.59 -6.68 16.17
CA MET A 534 31.55 -7.68 17.25
C MET A 534 30.62 -8.85 16.87
N HIS A 535 30.59 -9.91 17.69
CA HIS A 535 29.69 -11.05 17.51
C HIS A 535 28.23 -10.61 17.28
N TRP A 536 27.66 -11.10 16.18
CA TRP A 536 26.26 -10.92 15.82
C TRP A 536 25.46 -12.15 16.20
N HIS A 537 24.24 -11.93 16.70
CA HIS A 537 23.33 -13.01 17.07
C HIS A 537 21.93 -12.71 16.54
N LEU A 538 21.24 -13.76 16.11
CA LEU A 538 19.82 -13.71 15.83
C LEU A 538 19.06 -14.03 17.11
N ARG A 539 18.20 -13.12 17.58
CA ARG A 539 17.39 -13.24 18.79
C ARG A 539 15.92 -13.40 18.43
N ARG A 540 15.26 -14.44 18.94
CA ARG A 540 13.81 -14.60 18.82
C ARG A 540 13.11 -13.60 19.75
N THR A 541 12.22 -12.77 19.20
CA THR A 541 11.46 -11.75 19.96
C THR A 541 10.01 -12.19 20.20
N SER A 542 9.45 -13.01 19.31
CA SER A 542 8.10 -13.57 19.45
C SER A 542 7.99 -14.97 18.83
N SER A 543 6.80 -15.54 18.79
CA SER A 543 6.56 -16.79 18.06
C SER A 543 6.76 -16.64 16.56
N VAL A 544 6.60 -15.42 16.02
CA VAL A 544 6.61 -15.11 14.58
C VAL A 544 7.72 -14.14 14.17
N ASP A 545 8.52 -13.63 15.10
CA ASP A 545 9.57 -12.65 14.83
C ASP A 545 10.90 -12.98 15.50
N ALA A 546 11.97 -12.59 14.82
CA ALA A 546 13.32 -12.50 15.35
C ALA A 546 14.04 -11.28 14.78
N GLU A 547 15.13 -10.87 15.42
CA GLU A 547 15.95 -9.74 15.00
C GLU A 547 17.44 -10.04 15.14
N VAL A 548 18.26 -9.46 14.26
CA VAL A 548 19.71 -9.52 14.36
C VAL A 548 20.20 -8.35 15.20
N VAL A 549 20.94 -8.67 16.27
CA VAL A 549 21.47 -7.70 17.23
C VAL A 549 22.96 -7.89 17.44
N ARG A 550 23.65 -6.80 17.74
CA ARG A 550 25.06 -6.80 18.14
C ARG A 550 25.22 -6.98 19.65
N GLY A 551 26.24 -7.72 20.08
CA GLY A 551 26.67 -7.77 21.48
C GLY A 551 26.81 -9.18 22.04
N PRO A 552 27.17 -9.33 23.33
CA PRO A 552 27.33 -10.65 23.94
C PRO A 552 26.00 -11.40 23.95
N ASN A 553 26.06 -12.73 23.83
CA ASN A 553 24.88 -13.57 23.92
C ASN A 553 24.32 -13.56 25.36
N GLN A 554 23.32 -12.72 25.63
CA GLN A 554 22.78 -12.53 26.99
C GLN A 554 21.67 -13.53 27.37
N LEU A 555 21.09 -14.29 26.44
CA LEU A 555 19.93 -15.17 26.71
C LEU A 555 20.13 -16.57 26.11
N LYS A 556 20.45 -17.56 26.95
CA LYS A 556 20.55 -18.97 26.52
C LYS A 556 19.19 -19.49 26.03
N GLY A 557 19.16 -20.04 24.82
CA GLY A 557 18.00 -20.74 24.24
C GLY A 557 17.08 -19.88 23.36
N LEU A 558 17.25 -18.56 23.32
CA LEU A 558 16.49 -17.64 22.46
C LEU A 558 17.35 -16.95 21.40
N SER A 559 18.62 -17.33 21.31
CA SER A 559 19.60 -16.68 20.44
C SER A 559 20.48 -17.69 19.73
N VAL A 560 20.86 -17.36 18.49
CA VAL A 560 21.75 -18.16 17.66
C VAL A 560 22.84 -17.24 17.13
N SER A 561 24.11 -17.57 17.41
CA SER A 561 25.23 -16.83 16.83
C SER A 561 25.24 -16.96 15.31
N LEU A 562 25.46 -15.83 14.63
CA LEU A 562 25.70 -15.82 13.20
C LEU A 562 27.13 -16.29 12.95
N THR A 563 27.28 -17.43 12.28
CA THR A 563 28.58 -17.83 11.72
C THR A 563 28.80 -17.04 10.45
N LEU A 564 29.39 -15.85 10.58
CA LEU A 564 29.74 -15.06 9.43
C LEU A 564 30.84 -15.78 8.63
N PRO A 565 30.82 -15.63 7.30
CA PRO A 565 31.83 -16.26 6.48
C PRO A 565 33.19 -15.63 6.79
N THR A 566 34.21 -16.43 7.03
CA THR A 566 35.58 -15.90 7.01
C THR A 566 35.94 -15.61 5.56
N THR A 567 36.46 -14.42 5.31
CA THR A 567 37.09 -14.05 4.03
C THR A 567 38.38 -14.84 3.89
N ASP A 568 38.28 -16.13 3.55
CA ASP A 568 39.39 -16.74 2.84
C ASP A 568 39.49 -15.99 1.51
N PRO A 569 40.62 -15.33 1.21
CA PRO A 569 40.77 -14.57 -0.02
C PRO A 569 40.58 -15.54 -1.18
N LEU A 570 39.42 -15.44 -1.85
CA LEU A 570 39.18 -16.18 -3.07
C LEU A 570 40.30 -15.82 -4.04
N PRO A 571 40.98 -16.80 -4.67
CA PRO A 571 41.93 -16.51 -5.71
C PRO A 571 41.19 -15.72 -6.77
N CYS A 572 41.61 -14.47 -6.98
CA CYS A 572 41.02 -13.56 -7.96
C CYS A 572 41.18 -14.18 -9.35
N VAL A 573 40.21 -14.99 -9.77
CA VAL A 573 40.15 -15.52 -11.13
C VAL A 573 39.79 -14.32 -12.00
N LYS A 574 40.79 -13.74 -12.66
CA LYS A 574 40.58 -12.78 -13.75
C LYS A 574 39.79 -13.50 -14.85
N GLN A 575 38.47 -13.35 -14.83
CA GLN A 575 37.63 -13.75 -15.95
C GLN A 575 37.78 -12.68 -17.03
N SER A 576 38.47 -13.05 -18.11
CA SER A 576 38.38 -12.37 -19.40
C SER A 576 36.97 -12.61 -19.94
N PHE A 577 36.14 -11.56 -19.97
CA PHE A 577 34.90 -11.52 -20.73
C PHE A 577 35.17 -11.30 -22.21
#